data_AF-A0A3R7DK67-F1
#
_entry.id   AF-A0A3R7DK67-F1
#
_cell.length_a   1.000
_cell.length_b   1.000
_cell.length_c   1.000
_cell.angle_alpha   90.00
_cell.angle_beta   90.00
_cell.angle_gamma   90.00
#
_symmetry.space_group_name_H-M   'P 1'
#
loop_
_entity.id
_entity.type
_entity.pdbx_description
1 polymer ?
#
loop_
_entity_poly.entity_id
_entity_poly.type
_entity_poly.pdbx_seq_one_letter_code
_entity_poly.pdbx_strand_id
1 'polypeptide(L)'
;MATITIKKGYLEILKTLGSADTVVENAIRKYLIDKSVERIEKSNRKIEDFERKYDCNYAEFITNISNEEGLKAVEKVSPNWEGDMTEWEYWQKELEEWKMRLEDILMKS
;
A
#
# COMPACT_ATOMS: atom_id res chain seq x y z
N MET A 1 16.76 -16.09 13.22
CA MET A 1 15.61 -16.49 14.06
C MET A 1 15.25 -15.34 14.98
N ALA A 2 13.97 -15.02 15.07
CA ALA A 2 13.42 -14.09 16.05
C ALA A 2 12.45 -14.85 16.96
N THR A 3 12.39 -14.48 18.23
CA THR A 3 11.54 -15.17 19.23
C THR A 3 10.26 -14.37 19.46
N ILE A 4 9.11 -15.03 19.38
CA ILE A 4 7.79 -14.44 19.65
C ILE A 4 7.12 -15.21 20.79
N THR A 5 6.57 -14.47 21.76
CA THR A 5 5.87 -15.05 22.90
C THR A 5 4.43 -15.36 22.52
N ILE A 6 4.02 -16.62 22.68
CA ILE A 6 2.65 -17.08 22.44
C ILE A 6 2.07 -17.74 23.69
N LYS A 7 0.75 -17.67 23.86
CA LYS A 7 0.06 -18.34 24.97
C LYS A 7 0.24 -19.86 24.86
N LYS A 8 0.59 -20.51 25.97
CA LYS A 8 0.81 -21.97 26.01
C LYS A 8 -0.38 -22.77 25.45
N GLY A 9 -1.61 -22.38 25.76
CA GLY A 9 -2.81 -23.03 25.24
C GLY A 9 -2.94 -22.95 23.71
N TYR A 10 -2.46 -21.87 23.08
CA TYR A 10 -2.44 -21.79 21.62
C TYR A 10 -1.38 -22.70 21.03
N LEU A 11 -0.20 -22.81 21.66
CA LEU A 11 0.85 -23.74 21.23
C LEU A 11 0.38 -25.20 21.31
N GLU A 12 -0.36 -25.58 22.34
CA GLU A 12 -0.91 -26.93 22.49
C GLU A 12 -1.88 -27.26 21.34
N ILE A 13 -2.78 -26.33 20.99
CA ILE A 13 -3.68 -26.49 19.85
C ILE A 13 -2.90 -26.53 18.54
N LEU A 14 -1.94 -25.64 18.32
CA LEU A 14 -1.10 -25.61 17.12
C LEU A 14 -0.37 -26.94 16.89
N LYS A 15 0.14 -27.57 17.96
CA LYS A 15 0.78 -28.89 17.89
C LYS A 15 -0.16 -30.01 17.45
N THR A 16 -1.47 -29.88 17.67
CA THR A 16 -2.46 -30.84 17.14
C THR A 16 -2.72 -30.65 15.64
N LEU A 17 -2.42 -29.47 15.09
CA LEU A 17 -2.64 -29.12 13.69
C LEU A 17 -1.40 -29.40 12.82
N GLY A 18 -0.24 -29.65 13.43
CA GLY A 18 1.01 -29.98 12.74
C GLY A 18 2.24 -29.43 13.46
N SER A 19 3.33 -29.24 12.70
CA SER A 19 4.51 -28.52 13.19
C SER A 19 4.11 -27.09 13.55
N ALA A 20 4.20 -26.72 14.83
CA ALA A 20 3.82 -25.40 15.30
C ALA A 20 4.57 -24.29 14.55
N ASP A 21 5.85 -24.51 14.25
CA ASP A 21 6.68 -23.55 13.50
C ASP A 21 6.14 -23.36 12.07
N THR A 22 5.84 -24.45 11.36
CA THR A 22 5.31 -24.41 10.00
C THR A 22 3.91 -23.78 9.94
N VAL A 23 3.05 -24.11 10.91
CA VAL A 23 1.69 -23.52 10.98
C VAL A 23 1.77 -22.03 11.26
N VAL A 24 2.64 -21.60 12.18
CA VAL A 24 2.86 -20.19 12.50
C VAL A 24 3.44 -19.43 11.31
N GLU A 25 4.46 -19.98 10.65
CA GLU A 25 5.07 -19.38 9.47
C GLU A 25 4.05 -19.19 8.33
N ASN A 26 3.26 -20.22 8.03
CA ASN A 26 2.21 -20.14 7.02
C ASN A 26 1.12 -19.12 7.39
N ALA A 27 0.71 -19.07 8.66
CA ALA A 27 -0.28 -18.12 9.14
C ALA A 27 0.21 -16.67 9.04
N ILE A 28 1.46 -16.42 9.46
CA ILE A 28 2.10 -15.10 9.34
C ILE A 28 2.22 -14.71 7.86
N ARG A 29 2.73 -15.62 7.00
CA ARG A 29 2.85 -15.37 5.57
C ARG A 29 1.51 -14.97 4.95
N LYS A 30 0.46 -15.76 5.21
CA LYS A 30 -0.88 -15.45 4.72
C LYS A 30 -1.36 -14.08 5.20
N TYR A 31 -1.21 -13.78 6.49
CA TYR A 31 -1.57 -12.49 7.06
C TYR A 31 -0.82 -11.33 6.39
N LEU A 32 0.49 -11.48 6.14
CA LEU A 32 1.30 -10.46 5.50
C LEU A 32 0.90 -10.24 4.04
N ILE A 33 0.56 -11.31 3.30
CA ILE A 33 0.00 -11.21 1.94
C ILE A 33 -1.31 -10.44 1.98
N ASP A 34 -2.26 -10.88 2.82
CA ASP A 34 -3.59 -10.27 2.92
C ASP A 34 -3.47 -8.77 3.24
N LYS A 35 -2.61 -8.41 4.20
CA LYS A 35 -2.37 -7.00 4.55
C LYS A 35 -1.66 -6.19 3.48
N SER A 36 -0.75 -6.79 2.72
CA SER A 36 -0.10 -6.12 1.60
C SER A 36 -1.11 -5.83 0.49
N VAL A 37 -1.99 -6.78 0.17
CA VAL A 37 -3.06 -6.61 -0.81
C VAL A 37 -4.04 -5.52 -0.37
N GLU A 38 -4.52 -5.54 0.88
CA GLU A 38 -5.40 -4.49 1.42
C GLU A 38 -4.78 -3.08 1.28
N ARG A 39 -3.48 -2.97 1.52
CA ARG A 39 -2.74 -1.70 1.41
C ARG A 39 -2.60 -1.25 -0.04
N ILE A 40 -2.24 -2.14 -0.95
CA ILE A 40 -2.18 -1.87 -2.39
C ILE A 40 -3.53 -1.39 -2.92
N GLU A 41 -4.63 -2.08 -2.57
CA GLU A 41 -5.98 -1.68 -2.98
C GLU A 41 -6.39 -0.32 -2.42
N LYS A 42 -6.00 -0.03 -1.17
CA LYS A 42 -6.24 1.30 -0.57
C LYS A 42 -5.48 2.39 -1.32
N SER A 43 -4.19 2.19 -1.61
CA SER A 43 -3.37 3.15 -2.34
C SER A 43 -3.89 3.38 -3.76
N ASN A 44 -4.25 2.32 -4.49
CA ASN A 44 -4.84 2.42 -5.82
C ASN A 44 -6.12 3.28 -5.80
N ARG A 45 -7.07 3.00 -4.89
CA ARG A 45 -8.30 3.80 -4.77
C ARG A 45 -8.00 5.27 -4.51
N LYS A 46 -7.01 5.56 -3.66
CA LYS A 46 -6.62 6.94 -3.34
C LYS A 46 -5.98 7.65 -4.53
N ILE A 47 -5.14 6.95 -5.29
CA ILE A 47 -4.57 7.45 -6.55
C ILE A 47 -5.69 7.72 -7.56
N GLU A 48 -6.60 6.77 -7.77
CA GLU A 48 -7.73 6.90 -8.69
C GLU A 48 -8.67 8.07 -8.32
N ASP A 49 -8.84 8.35 -7.03
CA ASP A 49 -9.62 9.49 -6.57
C ASP A 49 -8.98 10.83 -7.00
N PHE A 50 -7.66 10.94 -6.94
CA PHE A 50 -6.93 12.11 -7.46
C PHE A 50 -6.95 12.17 -8.98
N GLU A 51 -6.75 11.04 -9.65
CA GLU A 51 -6.81 10.95 -11.12
C GLU A 51 -8.17 11.41 -11.64
N ARG A 52 -9.25 10.98 -10.98
CA ARG A 52 -10.62 11.40 -11.29
C ARG A 52 -10.86 12.87 -10.96
N LYS A 53 -10.26 13.37 -9.87
CA LYS A 53 -10.39 14.78 -9.46
C LYS A 53 -9.76 15.73 -10.49
N TYR A 54 -8.60 15.38 -11.01
CA TYR A 54 -7.82 16.21 -11.93
C TYR A 54 -7.91 15.79 -13.40
N ASP A 55 -8.65 14.72 -13.69
CA ASP A 55 -8.86 14.14 -15.02
C ASP A 55 -7.54 13.83 -15.76
N CYS A 56 -6.53 13.39 -15.02
CA CYS A 56 -5.20 13.06 -15.54
C CYS A 56 -4.45 12.17 -14.55
N ASN A 57 -3.37 11.52 -15.01
CA ASN A 57 -2.47 10.80 -14.10
C ASN A 57 -1.48 11.75 -13.38
N TYR A 58 -0.75 11.23 -12.40
CA TYR A 58 0.17 12.05 -11.59
C TYR A 58 1.28 12.73 -12.41
N ALA A 59 1.83 12.05 -13.42
CA ALA A 59 2.89 12.62 -14.25
C ALA A 59 2.38 13.78 -15.14
N GLU A 60 1.17 13.62 -15.68
CA GLU A 60 0.46 14.69 -16.41
C GLU A 60 0.14 15.86 -15.48
N PHE A 61 -0.34 15.59 -14.26
CA PHE A 61 -0.59 16.61 -13.25
C PHE A 61 0.65 17.45 -12.96
N ILE A 62 1.81 16.82 -12.73
CA ILE A 62 3.10 17.51 -12.52
C ILE A 62 3.50 18.36 -13.73
N THR A 63 3.24 17.85 -14.94
CA THR A 63 3.49 18.61 -16.19
C THR A 63 2.58 19.83 -16.30
N ASN A 64 1.31 19.69 -15.91
CA ASN A 64 0.32 20.76 -15.96
C ASN A 64 0.66 21.92 -15.00
N ILE A 65 1.07 21.63 -13.76
CA ILE A 65 1.44 22.68 -12.80
C ILE A 65 2.77 23.37 -13.14
N SER A 66 3.59 22.77 -14.02
CA SER A 66 4.87 23.35 -14.44
C SER A 66 4.72 24.48 -15.47
N ASN A 67 3.51 24.73 -15.97
CA ASN A 67 3.20 25.84 -16.87
C ASN A 67 2.05 26.71 -16.30
N GLU A 68 2.06 28.01 -16.61
CA GLU A 68 1.14 28.98 -15.98
C GLU A 68 -0.33 28.70 -16.30
N GLU A 69 -0.64 28.28 -17.53
CA GLU A 69 -2.01 28.00 -17.96
C GLU A 69 -2.58 26.74 -17.28
N GLY A 70 -1.76 25.69 -17.19
CA GLY A 70 -2.10 24.44 -16.52
C GLY A 70 -2.19 24.61 -15.01
N LEU A 71 -1.32 25.40 -14.39
CA LEU A 71 -1.43 25.77 -12.98
C LEU A 71 -2.77 26.46 -12.70
N LYS A 72 -3.15 27.46 -13.51
CA LYS A 72 -4.45 28.14 -13.40
C LYS A 72 -5.63 27.17 -13.58
N ALA A 73 -5.49 26.14 -14.42
CA ALA A 73 -6.52 25.11 -14.58
C ALA A 73 -6.64 24.23 -13.34
N VAL A 74 -5.51 23.79 -12.76
CA VAL A 74 -5.45 23.00 -11.53
C VAL A 74 -5.99 23.77 -10.33
N GLU A 75 -5.62 25.05 -10.17
CA GLU A 75 -6.12 25.92 -9.10
C GLU A 75 -7.65 26.11 -9.15
N LYS A 76 -8.24 26.11 -10.35
CA LYS A 76 -9.71 26.15 -10.53
C LYS A 76 -10.39 24.86 -10.06
N VAL A 77 -9.72 23.71 -10.21
CA VAL A 77 -10.23 22.43 -9.73
C VAL A 77 -10.14 22.36 -8.20
N SER A 78 -9.00 22.77 -7.64
CA SER A 78 -8.75 22.74 -6.19
C SER A 78 -7.82 23.87 -5.78
N PRO A 79 -8.28 24.81 -4.92
CA PRO A 79 -7.39 25.79 -4.30
C PRO A 79 -6.32 25.16 -3.39
N ASN A 80 -6.52 23.91 -2.96
CA ASN A 80 -5.60 23.14 -2.12
C ASN A 80 -4.79 22.11 -2.94
N TRP A 81 -4.51 22.38 -4.20
CA TRP A 81 -3.84 21.44 -5.09
C TRP A 81 -2.45 21.02 -4.61
N GLU A 82 -1.71 21.87 -3.89
CA GLU A 82 -0.40 21.52 -3.33
C GLU A 82 -0.51 20.42 -2.26
N GLY A 83 -1.56 20.49 -1.44
CA GLY A 83 -1.87 19.47 -0.44
C GLY A 83 -2.29 18.16 -1.12
N ASP A 84 -3.14 18.27 -2.15
CA ASP A 84 -3.53 17.11 -2.95
C ASP A 84 -2.32 16.46 -3.64
N MET A 85 -1.41 17.25 -4.21
CA MET A 85 -0.17 16.77 -4.84
C MET A 85 0.68 16.00 -3.83
N THR A 86 0.88 16.56 -2.64
CA THR A 86 1.67 15.94 -1.58
C THR A 86 1.06 14.61 -1.13
N GLU A 87 -0.26 14.57 -0.93
CA GLU A 87 -0.96 13.34 -0.57
C GLU A 87 -0.91 12.31 -1.70
N TRP A 88 -1.06 12.74 -2.95
CA TRP A 88 -1.00 11.87 -4.11
C TRP A 88 0.39 11.24 -4.26
N GLU A 89 1.46 12.02 -4.11
CA GLU A 89 2.84 11.52 -4.11
C GLU A 89 3.06 10.48 -3.01
N TYR A 90 2.52 10.71 -1.81
CA TYR A 90 2.57 9.75 -0.72
C TYR A 90 1.91 8.42 -1.13
N TRP A 91 0.71 8.46 -1.73
CA TRP A 91 0.03 7.22 -2.13
C TRP A 91 0.74 6.49 -3.27
N GLN A 92 1.41 7.19 -4.19
CA GLN A 92 2.26 6.56 -5.21
C GLN A 92 3.42 5.78 -4.57
N LYS A 93 4.13 6.40 -3.62
CA LYS A 93 5.23 5.75 -2.89
C LYS A 93 4.73 4.58 -2.04
N GLU A 94 3.63 4.77 -1.31
CA GLU A 94 3.01 3.71 -0.51
C GLU A 94 2.63 2.50 -1.40
N LEU A 95 2.07 2.74 -2.59
CA LEU A 95 1.75 1.67 -3.55
C LEU A 95 3.00 0.90 -3.98
N GLU A 96 4.06 1.60 -4.37
CA GLU A 96 5.33 1.00 -4.80
C GLU A 96 5.95 0.16 -3.67
N GLU A 97 6.00 0.71 -2.46
CA GLU A 97 6.54 0.01 -1.29
C GLU A 97 5.79 -1.29 -0.98
N TRP A 98 4.45 -1.26 -0.97
CA TRP A 98 3.68 -2.47 -0.67
C TRP A 98 3.72 -3.50 -1.78
N LYS A 99 3.85 -3.09 -3.05
CA LYS A 99 4.12 -4.00 -4.17
C LYS A 99 5.46 -4.71 -3.97
N MET A 100 6.53 -3.97 -3.66
CA MET A 100 7.84 -4.57 -3.39
C MET A 100 7.80 -5.54 -2.19
N ARG A 101 7.12 -5.17 -1.09
CA ARG A 101 6.95 -6.05 0.08
C ARG A 101 6.20 -7.34 -0.28
N LEU A 102 5.13 -7.25 -1.08
CA LEU A 102 4.37 -8.40 -1.52
C LEU A 102 5.22 -9.32 -2.41
N GLU A 103 5.95 -8.76 -3.37
CA GLU A 103 6.87 -9.51 -4.22
C GLU A 103 7.94 -10.25 -3.41
N ASP A 104 8.52 -9.60 -2.40
CA ASP A 104 9.51 -10.22 -1.51
C ASP A 104 8.93 -11.44 -0.76
N ILE A 105 7.69 -11.34 -0.26
CA ILE A 105 6.99 -12.45 0.41
C ILE A 105 6.67 -13.59 -0.56
N LEU A 106 6.38 -13.28 -1.82
CA LEU A 106 6.06 -14.27 -2.84
C LEU A 106 7.31 -14.97 -3.39
N MET A 107 8.44 -14.26 -3.52
CA MET A 107 9.71 -14.81 -4.01
C MET A 107 10.49 -15.61 -2.98
N LYS A 108 10.36 -15.31 -1.68
CA LYS A 108 11.00 -16.06 -0.59
C LYS A 108 10.25 -17.35 -0.21
N SER A 109 9.38 -17.82 -1.10
CA SER A 109 8.53 -19.00 -0.94
C SER A 109 9.12 -20.25 -1.55
#